data_AF-A0A6L8Q7U0-F1
#
_entry.id   AF-A0A6L8Q7U0-F1
#
_cell.length_a   1.000
_cell.length_b   1.000
_cell.length_c   1.000
_cell.angle_alpha   90.00
_cell.angle_beta   90.00
_cell.angle_gamma   90.00
#
_symmetry.space_group_name_H-M   'P 1'
#
loop_
_entity.id
_entity.type
_entity.pdbx_description
1 polymer ?
#
loop_
_entity_poly.entity_id
_entity_poly.type
_entity_poly.pdbx_seq_one_letter_code
_entity_poly.pdbx_strand_id
1 'polypeptide(L)'
;MERYFGTYQTFRTVSKKDAAVLMGSNTLVGDRYRINLTMDEGVHRAWLINKFNETIGYFDDGFSRELSLFTAEGLELVGILSFVAFTETPEPGEYWGQAAVIGYSPHYAEEFNRFIDGVCGLIGKGIRPKLALNGPAVDEIINSNGTWLPSEREPLPEKQRGMALLKTRRGFIDGLVEAGRTGNKGCYILSWAFLLALVAAIIIGLKSCGVF
;
A
#
# COMPACT_ATOMS: atom_id res chain seq x y z
N MET A 1 17.98 -18.49 8.87
CA MET A 1 17.04 -18.84 7.79
C MET A 1 16.29 -17.55 7.50
N GLU A 2 16.49 -16.96 6.33
CA GLU A 2 15.77 -15.74 5.97
C GLU A 2 14.30 -16.09 5.81
N ARG A 3 13.45 -15.45 6.60
CA ARG A 3 12.03 -15.76 6.66
C ARG A 3 11.30 -14.71 5.84
N TYR A 4 10.62 -15.16 4.81
CA TYR A 4 9.72 -14.34 4.01
C TYR A 4 8.31 -14.86 4.22
N PHE A 5 7.33 -13.97 4.23
CA PHE A 5 5.94 -14.40 4.26
C PHE A 5 5.06 -13.38 3.57
N GLY A 6 3.97 -13.87 3.01
CA GLY A 6 2.87 -13.07 2.54
C GLY A 6 1.56 -13.72 2.95
N THR A 7 0.60 -12.91 3.36
CA THR A 7 -0.73 -13.40 3.72
C THR A 7 -1.76 -12.29 3.53
N TYR A 8 -3.04 -12.65 3.57
CA TYR A 8 -4.12 -11.70 3.71
C TYR A 8 -4.65 -11.79 5.13
N GLN A 9 -4.69 -10.65 5.83
CA GLN A 9 -5.26 -10.62 7.17
C GLN A 9 -6.24 -9.50 7.41
N THR A 10 -7.31 -9.86 8.12
CA THR A 10 -8.39 -8.98 8.55
C THR A 10 -7.89 -8.02 9.62
N PHE A 11 -8.22 -6.75 9.46
CA PHE A 11 -8.01 -5.71 10.46
C PHE A 11 -9.35 -5.08 10.83
N ARG A 12 -9.42 -4.53 12.04
CA ARG A 12 -10.61 -3.87 12.59
C ARG A 12 -10.32 -2.42 12.92
N THR A 13 -11.37 -1.60 13.00
CA THR A 13 -11.27 -0.23 13.50
C THR A 13 -11.65 -0.19 14.97
N VAL A 14 -11.18 0.83 15.69
CA VAL A 14 -11.50 0.98 17.12
C VAL A 14 -12.98 1.28 17.33
N SER A 15 -13.57 2.07 16.43
CA SER A 15 -14.99 2.40 16.47
C SER A 15 -15.55 2.65 15.07
N LYS A 16 -16.89 2.75 15.00
CA LYS A 16 -17.61 3.17 13.79
C LYS A 16 -17.26 4.61 13.36
N LYS A 17 -16.89 5.48 14.31
CA LYS A 17 -16.47 6.85 14.00
C LYS A 17 -15.09 6.85 13.32
N ASP A 18 -14.17 6.03 13.82
CA ASP A 18 -12.82 5.89 13.25
C ASP A 18 -12.85 5.18 11.89
N ALA A 19 -13.86 4.33 11.67
CA ALA A 19 -14.10 3.71 10.38
C ALA A 19 -14.45 4.67 9.24
N ALA A 20 -14.89 5.90 9.53
CA ALA A 20 -15.16 6.89 8.48
C ALA A 20 -13.93 7.13 7.58
N VAL A 21 -12.72 7.00 8.16
CA VAL A 21 -11.46 7.16 7.43
C VAL A 21 -11.27 6.07 6.37
N LEU A 22 -11.83 4.87 6.56
CA LEU A 22 -11.81 3.79 5.56
C LEU A 22 -12.59 4.15 4.30
N MET A 23 -13.64 4.96 4.43
CA MET A 23 -14.45 5.41 3.30
C MET A 23 -13.86 6.62 2.58
N GLY A 24 -12.98 7.37 3.25
CA GLY A 24 -12.32 8.55 2.69
C GLY A 24 -11.38 8.27 1.52
N SER A 25 -11.01 9.33 0.81
CA SER A 25 -10.06 9.30 -0.33
C SER A 25 -8.59 9.17 0.09
N ASN A 26 -8.32 9.13 1.39
CA ASN A 26 -6.99 8.88 1.97
C ASN A 26 -6.72 7.38 2.18
N THR A 27 -7.73 6.54 1.97
CA THR A 27 -7.70 5.11 2.20
C THR A 27 -8.20 4.42 0.93
N LEU A 28 -7.28 4.24 -0.02
CA LEU A 28 -7.57 3.63 -1.32
C LEU A 28 -7.14 2.17 -1.33
N VAL A 29 -7.91 1.32 -2.01
CA VAL A 29 -7.52 -0.08 -2.23
C VAL A 29 -6.20 -0.11 -3.01
N GLY A 30 -5.25 -0.94 -2.60
CA GLY A 30 -3.90 -1.00 -3.15
C GLY A 30 -2.93 0.01 -2.54
N ASP A 31 -3.36 0.87 -1.59
CA ASP A 31 -2.42 1.73 -0.88
C ASP A 31 -1.53 0.93 0.07
N ARG A 32 -0.28 1.36 0.17
CA ARG A 32 0.73 0.82 1.09
C ARG A 32 0.56 1.43 2.48
N TYR A 33 0.70 0.59 3.48
CA TYR A 33 0.57 0.89 4.89
C TYR A 33 1.84 0.48 5.63
N ARG A 34 2.25 1.31 6.58
CA ARG A 34 3.22 0.90 7.58
C ARG A 34 2.52 0.15 8.69
N ILE A 35 3.17 -0.86 9.23
CA ILE A 35 2.70 -1.59 10.40
C ILE A 35 3.48 -1.06 11.60
N ASN A 36 2.80 -0.39 12.52
CA ASN A 36 3.39 0.08 13.76
C ASN A 36 3.01 -0.87 14.90
N LEU A 37 4.02 -1.43 15.57
CA LEU A 37 3.84 -2.38 16.66
C LEU A 37 3.95 -1.65 17.98
N THR A 38 2.89 -1.70 18.79
CA THR A 38 2.83 -1.06 20.11
C THR A 38 2.42 -2.09 21.16
N MET A 39 2.86 -1.90 22.40
CA MET A 39 2.21 -2.54 23.55
C MET A 39 1.10 -1.62 24.05
N ASP A 40 -0.12 -2.13 24.05
CA ASP A 40 -1.30 -1.45 24.58
C ASP A 40 -1.89 -2.32 25.69
N GLU A 41 -1.94 -1.80 26.93
CA GLU A 41 -2.41 -2.53 28.13
C GLU A 41 -1.77 -3.92 28.33
N GLY A 42 -0.51 -4.09 27.91
CA GLY A 42 0.22 -5.36 28.01
C GLY A 42 -0.03 -6.35 26.86
N VAL A 43 -0.82 -5.96 25.85
CA VAL A 43 -1.09 -6.73 24.64
C VAL A 43 -0.34 -6.12 23.45
N HIS A 44 0.28 -6.98 22.63
CA HIS A 44 0.89 -6.55 21.38
C HIS A 44 -0.20 -6.17 20.37
N ARG A 45 -0.16 -4.94 19.87
CA ARG A 45 -1.11 -4.43 18.88
C ARG A 45 -0.37 -3.90 17.65
N ALA A 46 -0.70 -4.47 16.50
CA ALA A 46 -0.16 -4.07 15.21
C ALA A 46 -1.13 -3.14 14.48
N TRP A 47 -0.75 -1.86 14.38
CA TRP A 47 -1.56 -0.80 13.78
C TRP A 47 -1.18 -0.54 12.33
N LEU A 48 -2.19 -0.40 11.47
CA LEU A 48 -2.04 0.04 10.09
C LEU A 48 -2.03 1.57 10.02
N ILE A 49 -0.91 2.13 9.58
CA ILE A 49 -0.73 3.57 9.39
C ILE A 49 -0.62 3.87 7.90
N ASN A 50 -1.49 4.74 7.38
CA ASN A 50 -1.47 5.12 5.97
C ASN A 50 -0.31 6.10 5.66
N LYS A 51 -0.15 6.45 4.38
CA LYS A 51 0.86 7.42 3.90
C LYS A 51 0.68 8.85 4.44
N PHE A 52 -0.45 9.16 5.05
CA PHE A 52 -0.77 10.45 5.67
C PHE A 52 -0.58 10.44 7.20
N ASN A 53 0.02 9.39 7.75
CA ASN A 53 0.18 9.17 9.19
C ASN A 53 -1.14 9.04 9.97
N GLU A 54 -2.23 8.68 9.29
CA GLU A 54 -3.51 8.36 9.94
C GLU A 54 -3.51 6.88 10.34
N THR A 55 -3.89 6.61 11.59
CA THR A 55 -4.11 5.25 12.10
C THR A 55 -5.45 4.74 11.60
N ILE A 56 -5.44 3.67 10.82
CA ILE A 56 -6.62 3.18 10.11
C ILE A 56 -7.29 2.00 10.83
N GLY A 57 -6.52 1.14 11.47
CA GLY A 57 -7.03 -0.02 12.17
C GLY A 57 -5.91 -0.87 12.75
N TYR A 58 -6.28 -1.97 13.38
CA TYR A 58 -5.35 -2.91 14.00
C TYR A 58 -5.69 -4.35 13.63
N PHE A 59 -4.66 -5.19 13.61
CA PHE A 59 -4.82 -6.64 13.49
C PHE A 59 -5.18 -7.26 14.84
N ASP A 60 -5.74 -8.48 14.82
CA ASP A 60 -6.00 -9.21 16.07
C ASP A 60 -4.71 -9.49 16.86
N ASP A 61 -4.88 -9.85 18.14
CA ASP A 61 -3.78 -10.03 19.09
C ASP A 61 -2.83 -11.16 18.69
N GLY A 62 -3.36 -12.24 18.09
CA GLY A 62 -2.57 -13.40 17.67
C GLY A 62 -1.63 -13.02 16.54
N PHE A 63 -2.18 -12.42 15.48
CA PHE A 63 -1.38 -11.98 14.36
C PHE A 63 -0.44 -10.82 14.74
N SER A 64 -0.88 -9.89 15.61
CA SER A 64 -0.03 -8.81 16.12
C SER A 64 1.21 -9.32 16.87
N ARG A 65 1.05 -10.42 17.62
CA ARG A 65 2.17 -11.09 18.27
C ARG A 65 3.12 -11.74 17.26
N GLU A 66 2.61 -12.40 16.23
CA GLU A 66 3.43 -12.96 15.15
C GLU A 66 4.24 -11.87 14.43
N LEU A 67 3.60 -10.77 14.07
CA LEU A 67 4.27 -9.62 13.46
C LEU A 67 5.37 -9.04 14.38
N SER A 68 5.14 -9.01 15.70
CA SER A 68 6.15 -8.59 16.66
C SER A 68 7.38 -9.49 16.67
N LEU A 69 7.18 -10.81 16.53
CA LEU A 69 8.29 -11.76 16.40
C LEU A 69 9.05 -11.56 15.09
N PHE A 70 8.34 -11.36 13.97
CA PHE A 70 8.97 -11.10 12.67
C PHE A 70 9.83 -9.84 12.66
N THR A 71 9.36 -8.75 13.26
CA THR A 71 10.17 -7.54 13.41
C THR A 71 11.36 -7.76 14.33
N ALA A 72 11.21 -8.55 15.41
CA ALA A 72 12.34 -8.91 16.28
C ALA A 72 13.38 -9.81 15.57
N GLU A 73 12.94 -10.63 14.61
CA GLU A 73 13.81 -11.40 13.70
C GLU A 73 14.46 -10.52 12.62
N GLY A 74 14.16 -9.22 12.57
CA GLY A 74 14.75 -8.25 11.66
C GLY A 74 14.01 -8.07 10.33
N LEU A 75 12.78 -8.56 10.20
CA LEU A 75 11.98 -8.39 8.98
C LEU A 75 11.35 -7.00 8.91
N GLU A 76 11.32 -6.46 7.69
CA GLU A 76 10.47 -5.32 7.35
C GLU A 76 9.06 -5.79 7.03
N LEU A 77 8.06 -5.07 7.54
CA LEU A 77 6.66 -5.40 7.41
C LEU A 77 5.90 -4.33 6.64
N VAL A 78 5.08 -4.76 5.69
CA VAL A 78 4.26 -3.87 4.86
C VAL A 78 2.84 -4.40 4.79
N GLY A 79 1.88 -3.50 5.02
CA GLY A 79 0.47 -3.74 4.71
C GLY A 79 0.09 -3.14 3.36
N ILE A 80 -0.85 -3.75 2.64
CA ILE A 80 -1.46 -3.23 1.43
C ILE A 80 -2.97 -3.39 1.56
N LEU A 81 -3.73 -2.30 1.51
CA LEU A 81 -5.18 -2.38 1.69
C LEU A 81 -5.82 -3.20 0.56
N SER A 82 -6.43 -4.32 0.89
CA SER A 82 -7.05 -5.20 -0.10
C SER A 82 -8.52 -4.88 -0.34
N PHE A 83 -9.31 -4.69 0.71
CA PHE A 83 -10.70 -4.29 0.61
C PHE A 83 -11.20 -3.72 1.95
N VAL A 84 -12.34 -3.03 1.88
CA VAL A 84 -13.12 -2.56 3.04
C VAL A 84 -14.52 -3.15 2.98
N ALA A 85 -15.01 -3.59 4.13
CA ALA A 85 -16.34 -4.17 4.31
C ALA A 85 -17.04 -3.57 5.54
N PHE A 86 -18.34 -3.81 5.60
CA PHE A 86 -19.18 -3.54 6.76
C PHE A 86 -20.00 -4.77 7.07
N THR A 87 -20.17 -5.08 8.35
CA THR A 87 -21.04 -6.15 8.85
C THR A 87 -22.02 -5.59 9.87
N GLU A 88 -23.31 -5.82 9.68
CA GLU A 88 -24.39 -5.32 10.54
C GLU A 88 -24.36 -5.91 11.96
N THR A 89 -23.85 -7.13 12.11
CA THR A 89 -23.84 -7.88 13.37
C THR A 89 -22.42 -8.10 13.86
N PRO A 90 -22.11 -7.88 15.15
CA PRO A 90 -23.02 -7.42 16.22
C PRO A 90 -23.41 -5.94 16.11
N GLU A 91 -24.57 -5.57 16.65
CA GLU A 91 -24.92 -4.14 16.80
C GLU A 91 -24.00 -3.46 17.82
N PRO A 92 -23.55 -2.22 17.58
CA PRO A 92 -23.75 -1.40 16.39
C PRO A 92 -22.77 -1.83 15.29
N GLY A 93 -23.26 -2.24 14.10
CA GLY A 93 -22.45 -2.86 13.05
C GLY A 93 -21.06 -2.25 12.80
N GLU A 94 -20.12 -3.10 12.40
CA GLU A 94 -18.69 -2.84 12.39
C GLU A 94 -18.16 -2.69 10.95
N TYR A 95 -17.27 -1.72 10.75
CA TYR A 95 -16.45 -1.65 9.55
C TYR A 95 -15.12 -2.36 9.79
N TRP A 96 -14.68 -3.09 8.79
CA TRP A 96 -13.42 -3.81 8.83
C TRP A 96 -12.83 -3.86 7.43
N GLY A 97 -11.61 -4.36 7.32
CA GLY A 97 -11.00 -4.59 6.03
C GLY A 97 -10.04 -5.74 6.08
N GLN A 98 -9.48 -6.05 4.92
CA GLN A 98 -8.38 -6.98 4.82
C GLN A 98 -7.19 -6.28 4.20
N ALA A 99 -6.01 -6.55 4.72
CA ALA A 99 -4.75 -6.12 4.15
C ALA A 99 -3.97 -7.34 3.67
N ALA A 100 -3.34 -7.23 2.50
CA ALA A 100 -2.20 -8.06 2.19
C ALA A 100 -1.04 -7.63 3.09
N VAL A 101 -0.42 -8.57 3.79
CA VAL A 101 0.71 -8.31 4.68
C VAL A 101 1.90 -9.10 4.18
N ILE A 102 3.00 -8.40 3.93
CA ILE A 102 4.24 -8.97 3.42
C ILE A 102 5.35 -8.65 4.41
N GLY A 103 6.10 -9.69 4.80
CA GLY A 103 7.35 -9.56 5.55
C GLY A 103 8.53 -10.03 4.73
N TYR A 104 9.59 -9.23 4.70
CA TYR A 104 10.80 -9.50 3.90
C TYR A 104 12.08 -9.09 4.63
N SER A 105 13.20 -9.70 4.22
CA SER A 105 14.53 -9.33 4.69
C SER A 105 14.94 -7.97 4.09
N PRO A 106 15.40 -7.00 4.91
CA PRO A 106 15.91 -5.72 4.41
C PRO A 106 17.07 -5.86 3.42
N HIS A 107 17.74 -7.02 3.39
CA HIS A 107 18.83 -7.30 2.46
C HIS A 107 18.42 -7.18 0.98
N TYR A 108 17.17 -7.55 0.65
CA TYR A 108 16.60 -7.45 -0.71
C TYR A 108 15.50 -6.39 -0.80
N ALA A 109 15.66 -5.29 -0.07
CA ALA A 109 14.63 -4.26 0.01
C ALA A 109 14.30 -3.65 -1.37
N GLU A 110 15.25 -3.53 -2.28
CA GLU A 110 14.98 -2.94 -3.61
C GLU A 110 14.04 -3.82 -4.44
N GLU A 111 14.34 -5.12 -4.52
CA GLU A 111 13.56 -6.12 -5.26
C GLU A 111 12.16 -6.25 -4.64
N PHE A 112 12.08 -6.34 -3.31
CA PHE A 112 10.81 -6.46 -2.62
C PHE A 112 9.96 -5.20 -2.69
N ASN A 113 10.56 -4.00 -2.66
CA ASN A 113 9.80 -2.77 -2.85
C ASN A 113 9.20 -2.69 -4.25
N ARG A 114 9.94 -3.08 -5.29
CA ARG A 114 9.41 -3.13 -6.67
C ARG A 114 8.30 -4.18 -6.81
N PHE A 115 8.47 -5.34 -6.20
CA PHE A 115 7.45 -6.37 -6.14
C PHE A 115 6.17 -5.87 -5.46
N ILE A 116 6.31 -5.23 -4.29
CA ILE A 116 5.21 -4.65 -3.52
C ILE A 116 4.47 -3.59 -4.34
N ASP A 117 5.18 -2.75 -5.10
CA ASP A 117 4.54 -1.76 -5.98
C ASP A 117 3.69 -2.42 -7.08
N GLY A 118 4.16 -3.54 -7.64
CA GLY A 118 3.40 -4.35 -8.57
C GLY A 118 2.16 -4.99 -7.93
N VAL A 119 2.28 -5.53 -6.71
CA VAL A 119 1.15 -6.06 -5.94
C VAL A 119 0.14 -4.96 -5.59
N CYS A 120 0.59 -3.78 -5.16
CA CYS A 120 -0.25 -2.60 -4.97
C CYS A 120 -1.04 -2.26 -6.24
N GLY A 121 -0.38 -2.29 -7.40
CA GLY A 121 -1.01 -2.05 -8.70
C GLY A 121 -2.07 -3.10 -9.07
N LEU A 122 -1.83 -4.38 -8.78
CA LEU A 122 -2.82 -5.45 -8.99
C LEU A 122 -4.02 -5.29 -8.06
N ILE A 123 -3.78 -5.13 -6.75
CA ILE A 123 -4.83 -4.97 -5.75
C ILE A 123 -5.65 -3.71 -6.03
N GLY A 124 -5.01 -2.60 -6.40
CA GLY A 124 -5.70 -1.38 -6.81
C GLY A 124 -6.65 -1.57 -7.99
N LYS A 125 -6.37 -2.51 -8.89
CA LYS A 125 -7.27 -2.91 -10.00
C LYS A 125 -8.35 -3.91 -9.58
N GLY A 126 -8.36 -4.35 -8.32
CA GLY A 126 -9.25 -5.38 -7.79
C GLY A 126 -8.77 -6.81 -8.04
N ILE A 127 -7.51 -6.99 -8.46
CA ILE A 127 -6.89 -8.30 -8.64
C ILE A 127 -6.10 -8.62 -7.37
N ARG A 128 -6.51 -9.66 -6.65
CA ARG A 128 -5.85 -10.09 -5.41
C ARG A 128 -4.92 -11.26 -5.70
N PRO A 129 -3.61 -11.04 -5.90
CA PRO A 129 -2.67 -12.13 -6.17
C PRO A 129 -2.50 -13.01 -4.92
N LYS A 130 -2.27 -14.30 -5.10
CA LYS A 130 -1.95 -15.19 -3.99
C LYS A 130 -0.54 -14.89 -3.46
N LEU A 131 -0.42 -14.60 -2.17
CA LEU A 131 0.83 -14.14 -1.54
C LEU A 131 1.56 -15.23 -0.76
N ALA A 132 1.52 -16.49 -1.21
CA ALA A 132 2.28 -17.55 -0.58
C ALA A 132 3.79 -17.43 -0.91
N LEU A 133 4.50 -16.56 -0.20
CA LEU A 133 5.94 -16.29 -0.40
C LEU A 133 6.80 -17.41 0.20
N ASN A 134 6.83 -18.55 -0.47
CA ASN A 134 7.74 -19.65 -0.18
C ASN A 134 9.10 -19.45 -0.89
N GLY A 135 10.08 -20.33 -0.63
CA GLY A 135 11.42 -20.25 -1.23
C GLY A 135 11.43 -19.98 -2.74
N PRO A 136 10.76 -20.81 -3.57
CA PRO A 136 10.72 -20.58 -5.02
C PRO A 136 10.14 -19.22 -5.43
N ALA A 137 9.09 -18.74 -4.77
CA ALA A 137 8.52 -17.43 -5.07
C ALA A 137 9.48 -16.29 -4.71
N VAL A 138 10.23 -16.43 -3.61
CA VAL A 138 11.26 -15.46 -3.21
C VAL A 138 12.40 -15.44 -4.23
N ASP A 139 12.85 -16.61 -4.68
CA ASP A 139 13.89 -16.72 -5.70
C ASP A 139 13.46 -16.04 -7.01
N GLU A 140 12.22 -16.22 -7.45
CA GLU A 140 11.66 -15.53 -8.62
C GLU A 140 11.62 -14.00 -8.45
N ILE A 141 11.23 -13.51 -7.26
CA ILE A 141 11.25 -12.08 -6.95
C ILE A 141 12.67 -11.54 -7.08
N ILE A 142 13.66 -12.21 -6.48
CA ILE A 142 15.05 -11.76 -6.50
C ILE A 142 15.64 -11.84 -7.91
N ASN A 143 15.49 -12.98 -8.60
CA ASN A 143 16.05 -13.21 -9.94
C ASN A 143 15.44 -12.29 -11.01
N SER A 144 14.16 -11.92 -10.85
CA SER A 144 13.47 -10.98 -11.73
C SER A 144 13.66 -9.52 -11.34
N ASN A 145 14.46 -9.23 -10.31
CA ASN A 145 14.65 -7.91 -9.73
C ASN A 145 13.31 -7.24 -9.40
N GLY A 146 12.42 -7.97 -8.72
CA GLY A 146 11.12 -7.51 -8.25
C GLY A 146 10.04 -7.34 -9.32
N THR A 147 10.26 -7.79 -10.56
CA THR A 147 9.27 -7.61 -11.65
C THR A 147 8.29 -8.78 -11.80
N TRP A 148 8.64 -9.96 -11.27
CA TRP A 148 7.75 -11.10 -11.23
C TRP A 148 6.53 -10.83 -10.32
N LEU A 149 5.35 -11.27 -10.75
CA LEU A 149 4.12 -11.16 -9.97
C LEU A 149 3.36 -12.50 -10.00
N PRO A 150 2.68 -12.90 -8.90
CA PRO A 150 1.94 -14.14 -8.86
C PRO A 150 0.76 -14.11 -9.85
N SER A 151 0.59 -15.20 -10.60
CA SER A 151 -0.53 -15.38 -11.52
C SER A 151 -1.79 -15.90 -10.83
N GLU A 152 -1.62 -16.73 -9.80
CA GLU A 152 -2.70 -17.23 -8.95
C GLU A 152 -3.37 -16.09 -8.16
N ARG A 153 -4.65 -16.27 -7.85
CA ARG A 153 -5.48 -15.27 -7.18
C ARG A 153 -6.12 -15.80 -5.92
N GLU A 154 -6.24 -14.93 -4.93
CA GLU A 154 -6.98 -15.16 -3.70
C GLU A 154 -8.41 -14.60 -3.85
N PRO A 155 -9.47 -15.42 -3.70
CA PRO A 155 -10.85 -14.95 -3.81
C PRO A 155 -11.21 -14.04 -2.63
N LEU A 156 -12.10 -13.06 -2.87
CA LEU A 156 -12.73 -12.29 -1.78
C LEU A 156 -13.45 -13.25 -0.82
N PRO A 157 -13.53 -12.91 0.48
CA PRO A 157 -14.26 -13.74 1.44
C PRO A 157 -15.71 -13.91 1.01
N GLU A 158 -16.28 -15.06 1.35
CA GLU A 158 -17.67 -15.36 1.06
C GLU A 158 -18.58 -14.32 1.72
N LYS A 159 -19.57 -13.84 0.95
CA LYS A 159 -20.54 -12.86 1.45
C LYS A 159 -21.44 -13.51 2.48
N GLN A 160 -21.37 -13.02 3.71
CA GLN A 160 -22.27 -13.43 4.78
C GLN A 160 -23.50 -12.51 4.83
N ARG A 161 -24.59 -12.99 5.44
CA ARG A 161 -25.79 -12.16 5.63
C ARG A 161 -25.45 -10.94 6.49
N GLY A 162 -25.89 -9.76 6.06
CA GLY A 162 -25.56 -8.49 6.74
C GLY A 162 -24.16 -7.96 6.45
N MET A 163 -23.41 -8.58 5.51
CA MET A 163 -22.11 -8.10 5.05
C MET A 163 -22.24 -7.33 3.73
N ALA A 164 -21.65 -6.13 3.68
CA ALA A 164 -21.49 -5.35 2.46
C ALA A 164 -19.99 -5.12 2.18
N LEU A 165 -19.54 -5.50 0.98
CA LEU A 165 -18.24 -5.08 0.47
C LEU A 165 -18.37 -3.66 -0.06
N LEU A 166 -17.59 -2.74 0.50
CA LEU A 166 -17.71 -1.31 0.23
C LEU A 166 -16.65 -0.81 -0.76
N LYS A 167 -15.40 -1.27 -0.59
CA LYS A 167 -14.29 -0.95 -1.50
C LYS A 167 -13.54 -2.22 -1.83
N THR A 168 -13.43 -2.55 -3.12
CA THR A 168 -12.69 -3.74 -3.60
C THR A 168 -11.65 -3.43 -4.67
N ARG A 169 -11.64 -2.18 -5.17
CA ARG A 169 -10.68 -1.64 -6.14
C ARG A 169 -10.67 -0.11 -6.06
N ARG A 170 -9.68 0.54 -6.66
CA ARG A 170 -9.67 2.00 -6.85
C ARG A 170 -10.76 2.40 -7.83
N GLY A 171 -11.50 3.45 -7.50
CA GLY A 171 -12.40 4.12 -8.43
C GLY A 171 -11.62 4.93 -9.47
N PHE A 172 -12.29 5.25 -10.59
CA PHE A 172 -11.72 6.14 -11.62
C PHE A 172 -11.39 7.52 -11.05
N ILE A 173 -12.28 8.07 -10.20
CA ILE A 173 -12.07 9.36 -9.54
C ILE A 173 -10.91 9.31 -8.55
N ASP A 174 -10.71 8.19 -7.86
CA ASP A 174 -9.58 8.03 -6.93
C ASP A 174 -8.24 8.16 -7.64
N GLY A 175 -8.12 7.59 -8.84
CA GLY A 175 -6.92 7.73 -9.68
C GLY A 175 -6.67 9.17 -10.11
N LEU A 176 -7.71 9.95 -10.42
CA LEU A 176 -7.59 11.37 -10.74
C LEU A 176 -7.15 12.20 -9.53
N VAL A 177 -7.74 11.93 -8.35
CA VAL A 177 -7.35 12.59 -7.10
C VAL A 177 -5.90 12.28 -6.75
N GLU A 178 -5.48 11.02 -6.91
CA GLU A 178 -4.11 10.61 -6.65
C GLU A 178 -3.12 11.24 -7.64
N ALA A 179 -3.46 11.27 -8.94
CA ALA A 179 -2.68 11.98 -9.95
C ALA A 179 -2.52 13.48 -9.63
N GLY A 180 -3.59 14.12 -9.15
CA GLY A 180 -3.56 15.49 -8.66
C GLY A 180 -2.63 15.68 -7.45
N ARG A 181 -2.64 14.74 -6.50
CA ARG A 181 -1.80 14.78 -5.27
C ARG A 181 -0.33 14.45 -5.51
N THR A 182 -0.02 13.53 -6.43
CA THR A 182 1.37 13.17 -6.72
C THR A 182 2.19 14.33 -7.27
N GLY A 183 1.52 15.39 -7.73
CA GLY A 183 2.15 16.55 -8.35
C GLY A 183 2.75 16.15 -9.68
N ASN A 184 2.62 17.01 -10.68
CA ASN A 184 3.05 16.69 -12.03
C ASN A 184 4.59 16.85 -12.16
N LYS A 185 5.37 16.08 -11.38
CA LYS A 185 6.83 16.18 -11.28
C LYS A 185 7.50 16.13 -12.65
N GLY A 186 7.00 15.28 -13.56
CA GLY A 186 7.46 15.21 -14.95
C GLY A 186 7.14 16.46 -15.77
N CYS A 187 5.94 17.05 -15.61
CA CYS A 187 5.57 18.30 -16.27
C CYS A 187 6.38 19.50 -15.74
N TYR A 188 6.73 19.49 -14.46
CA TYR A 188 7.60 20.50 -13.87
C TYR A 188 9.01 20.42 -14.47
N ILE A 189 9.60 19.24 -14.56
CA ILE A 189 10.93 19.03 -15.16
C ILE A 189 10.95 19.48 -16.64
N LEU A 190 9.93 19.13 -17.42
CA LEU A 190 9.78 19.57 -18.81
C LEU A 190 9.61 21.10 -18.94
N SER A 191 8.80 21.70 -18.06
CA SER A 191 8.60 23.16 -18.02
C SER A 191 9.91 23.90 -17.71
N TRP A 192 10.68 23.41 -16.73
CA TRP A 192 12.00 23.98 -16.41
C TRP A 192 13.01 23.83 -17.54
N ALA A 193 13.07 22.66 -18.18
CA ALA A 193 13.95 22.43 -19.33
C ALA A 193 13.62 23.38 -20.49
N PHE A 194 12.33 23.58 -20.77
CA PHE A 194 11.86 24.52 -21.79
C PHE A 194 12.20 25.97 -21.44
N LEU A 195 11.96 26.41 -20.19
CA LEU A 195 12.29 27.75 -19.73
C LEU A 195 13.80 28.05 -19.83
N LEU A 196 14.65 27.08 -19.44
CA LEU A 196 16.10 27.22 -19.57
C LEU A 196 16.54 27.30 -21.03
N ALA A 197 15.96 26.48 -21.91
CA ALA A 197 16.24 26.53 -23.34
C ALA A 197 15.81 27.87 -23.97
N LEU A 198 14.65 28.40 -23.56
CA LEU A 198 14.14 29.69 -24.02
C LEU A 198 15.07 30.84 -23.60
N VAL A 199 15.50 30.86 -22.34
CA VAL A 199 16.44 31.87 -21.84
C VAL A 199 17.78 31.79 -22.57
N ALA A 200 18.31 30.58 -22.79
CA ALA A 200 19.53 30.39 -23.55
C ALA A 200 19.39 30.89 -25.00
N ALA A 201 18.27 30.61 -25.66
CA ALA A 201 17.98 31.08 -27.01
C ALA A 201 17.90 32.62 -27.08
N ILE A 202 17.28 33.27 -26.09
CA ILE A 202 17.23 34.74 -25.99
C ILE A 202 18.63 35.32 -25.81
N ILE A 203 19.45 34.76 -24.92
CA ILE A 203 20.83 35.24 -24.69
C ILE A 203 21.67 35.09 -25.95
N ILE A 204 21.60 33.94 -26.63
CA ILE A 204 22.32 33.69 -27.88
C ILE A 204 21.83 34.64 -28.98
N GLY A 205 20.51 34.85 -29.09
CA GLY A 205 19.92 35.80 -30.03
C GLY A 205 20.39 37.23 -29.79
N LEU A 206 20.34 37.71 -28.54
CA LEU A 206 20.80 39.05 -28.16
C LEU A 206 22.30 39.25 -28.44
N LYS A 207 23.15 38.24 -28.17
CA LYS A 207 24.57 38.25 -28.56
C LYS A 207 24.75 38.29 -30.07
N SER A 208 23.98 37.52 -30.83
CA SER A 208 24.06 37.51 -32.30
C SER A 208 23.63 38.84 -32.93
N CYS A 209 22.78 39.61 -32.24
CA CYS A 209 22.36 40.96 -32.63
C CYS A 209 23.29 42.07 -32.11
N GLY A 210 24.39 41.76 -31.43
CA GLY A 210 25.37 42.73 -30.94
C GLY A 210 24.87 43.64 -29.83
N VAL A 211 23.83 43.23 -29.10
CA VAL A 211 23.24 44.04 -28.01
C VAL A 211 24.18 44.07 -26.79
N PHE A 212 25.07 43.07 -26.64
CA PHE A 212 26.23 43.04 -25.73
C PHE A 212 27.30 42.09 -26.26
#